data_AF-G5KE87-F1
#
_entry.id   AF-G5KE87-F1
#
_cell.length_a   1.000
_cell.length_b   1.000
_cell.length_c   1.000
_cell.angle_alpha   90.00
_cell.angle_beta   90.00
_cell.angle_gamma   90.00
#
_symmetry.space_group_name_H-M   'P 1'
#
loop_
_entity.id
_entity.type
_entity.pdbx_description
1 polymer ?
#
loop_
_entity_poly.entity_id
_entity_poly.type
_entity_poly.pdbx_seq_one_letter_code
_entity_poly.pdbx_strand_id
1 'polypeptide(L)'
;MTNTAADTTNTSEAVALTTTDSQDTSETTVEKPAETVDGNIVSNGGHVNVEGQNATVSADGQSVTYSYIVSYQEMTTSNKDDSVSDLAIRIPKITNANVAFTLIGTRDENGNPISVNVTMTQISYEDAASSDVDFYGNAVDIPSAEALSNGATPYVVTGNDVTIDSESFVNTYNLYTNTTGSHAVKIDVTISLEDAKKIKYLAIDARMDWHGNAEGYIRGFETGDHSLEDFPLHAVTTTTGDFSGLANPSLISEDNVQNGHLVKSVSNPNTYITPNNGDWTWIPNDTNIDSSTFFSYADTFRVRDNTDIIYYLSLTEDMADQDVSAFYTGNVLVDYVIKGTNTSIKSTYTDTSVSPLVDLNGQAVAYNTAENDTEKPVFITVNGILYQLVGLASNSDSETGYLVEGTTHVIYEYVPVKTPQPDTKPSSKQEVYHPTNPSIQKVTQAIVSQKQASSNYKAQLPQTGESQKDKTFSVLGLMTMITGLFVFPRKKPKKS
;
A
#
# COMPACT_ATOMS: atom_id res chain seq x y z
N MET A 1 50.74 13.13 -33.02
CA MET A 1 50.29 11.85 -33.61
C MET A 1 50.71 10.79 -32.61
N THR A 2 49.86 10.05 -31.91
CA THR A 2 48.48 9.63 -32.18
C THR A 2 47.80 9.41 -30.84
N ASN A 3 46.58 9.92 -30.75
CA ASN A 3 45.61 9.69 -29.70
C ASN A 3 45.06 8.26 -29.92
N THR A 4 45.15 7.37 -28.94
CA THR A 4 44.60 6.02 -29.04
C THR A 4 43.26 5.99 -28.33
N ALA A 5 42.19 6.21 -29.11
CA ALA A 5 40.84 5.82 -28.79
C ALA A 5 40.57 4.47 -29.47
N ALA A 6 40.07 3.50 -28.72
CA ALA A 6 39.42 2.29 -29.20
C ALA A 6 38.43 1.91 -28.08
N ASP A 7 37.16 2.27 -28.20
CA ASP A 7 36.14 1.58 -29.01
C ASP A 7 35.91 0.15 -28.51
N THR A 8 35.12 0.05 -27.44
CA THR A 8 34.58 -1.21 -26.92
C THR A 8 33.13 -1.31 -27.35
N THR A 9 32.93 -2.03 -28.45
CA THR A 9 31.62 -2.43 -28.96
C THR A 9 31.00 -3.51 -28.07
N ASN A 10 29.77 -3.23 -27.65
CA ASN A 10 28.80 -4.14 -27.04
C ASN A 10 28.58 -5.41 -27.88
N THR A 11 28.63 -6.56 -27.22
CA THR A 11 28.02 -7.81 -27.69
C THR A 11 27.07 -8.31 -26.62
N SER A 12 25.78 -8.14 -26.88
CA SER A 12 24.69 -8.78 -26.17
C SER A 12 24.53 -10.22 -26.68
N GLU A 13 24.79 -11.19 -25.80
CA GLU A 13 24.32 -12.57 -25.98
C GLU A 13 23.10 -12.79 -25.09
N ALA A 14 21.97 -13.06 -25.75
CA ALA A 14 20.73 -13.48 -25.13
C ALA A 14 20.88 -14.93 -24.64
N VAL A 15 20.61 -15.17 -23.35
CA VAL A 15 20.39 -16.49 -22.77
C VAL A 15 18.91 -16.60 -22.37
N ALA A 16 18.35 -17.77 -22.65
CA ALA A 16 16.94 -18.09 -22.73
C ALA A 16 16.13 -17.82 -21.45
N LEU A 17 14.90 -17.31 -21.66
CA LEU A 17 13.84 -17.22 -20.66
C LEU A 17 13.47 -18.61 -20.13
N THR A 18 13.77 -18.86 -18.87
CA THR A 18 12.96 -19.69 -17.98
C THR A 18 12.08 -18.77 -17.16
N THR A 19 10.78 -18.92 -17.31
CA THR A 19 9.72 -18.22 -16.59
C THR A 19 9.82 -18.42 -15.08
N THR A 20 10.06 -17.33 -14.37
CA THR A 20 9.69 -17.13 -12.96
C THR A 20 8.97 -15.80 -12.88
N ASP A 21 7.76 -15.81 -12.31
CA ASP A 21 6.99 -14.62 -11.96
C ASP A 21 7.89 -13.63 -11.22
N SER A 22 8.03 -12.43 -11.77
CA SER A 22 8.51 -11.26 -11.04
C SER A 22 7.38 -10.25 -11.04
N GLN A 23 6.72 -10.17 -9.89
CA GLN A 23 5.90 -9.04 -9.50
C GLN A 23 6.82 -7.81 -9.47
N ASP A 24 6.42 -6.77 -10.20
CA ASP A 24 7.15 -5.52 -10.37
C ASP A 24 6.99 -4.67 -9.09
N THR A 25 7.90 -4.82 -8.13
CA THR A 25 8.16 -3.81 -7.10
C THR A 25 9.43 -3.07 -7.51
N SER A 26 9.31 -1.84 -7.98
CA SER A 26 10.47 -0.94 -8.03
C SER A 26 10.78 -0.48 -6.61
N GLU A 27 11.27 -1.39 -5.77
CA GLU A 27 11.89 -1.08 -4.49
C GLU A 27 13.19 -0.35 -4.77
N THR A 28 13.24 0.93 -4.41
CA THR A 28 14.50 1.67 -4.31
C THR A 28 15.27 1.02 -3.17
N THR A 29 16.18 0.09 -3.46
CA THR A 29 16.98 -0.55 -2.41
C THR A 29 17.86 0.54 -1.79
N VAL A 30 17.52 0.97 -0.58
CA VAL A 30 18.33 1.91 0.19
C VAL A 30 19.55 1.13 0.67
N GLU A 31 20.74 1.44 0.14
CA GLU A 31 21.97 0.78 0.57
C GLU A 31 22.27 1.11 2.04
N LYS A 32 22.54 0.09 2.87
CA LYS A 32 23.00 0.27 4.24
C LYS A 32 24.29 1.10 4.26
N PRO A 33 24.30 2.30 4.88
CA PRO A 33 25.50 3.11 4.98
C PRO A 33 26.50 2.49 5.98
N ALA A 34 27.76 2.88 5.85
CA ALA A 34 28.77 2.53 6.84
C ALA A 34 28.45 3.18 8.19
N GLU A 35 28.74 2.48 9.29
CA GLU A 35 28.61 3.02 10.65
C GLU A 35 29.39 4.33 10.79
N THR A 36 28.76 5.33 11.41
CA THR A 36 29.37 6.63 11.67
C THR A 36 29.58 6.82 13.16
N VAL A 37 30.70 7.43 13.54
CA VAL A 37 31.04 7.71 14.94
C VAL A 37 31.09 9.22 15.17
N ASP A 38 30.34 9.71 16.15
CA ASP A 38 30.35 11.10 16.62
C ASP A 38 30.60 11.11 18.14
N GLY A 39 31.86 11.31 18.54
CA GLY A 39 32.25 11.25 19.96
C GLY A 39 31.99 9.86 20.55
N ASN A 40 31.07 9.79 21.51
CA ASN A 40 30.65 8.55 22.17
C ASN A 40 29.38 7.92 21.55
N ILE A 41 28.95 8.39 20.38
CA ILE A 41 27.77 7.87 19.67
C ILE A 41 28.23 7.11 18.43
N VAL A 42 27.70 5.89 18.26
CA VAL A 42 27.88 5.04 17.09
C VAL A 42 26.53 4.83 16.43
N SER A 43 26.37 5.33 15.21
CA SER A 43 25.12 5.15 14.46
C SER A 43 24.99 3.72 13.95
N ASN A 44 23.89 3.06 14.31
CA ASN A 44 23.53 1.68 13.94
C ASN A 44 22.26 1.61 13.05
N GLY A 45 21.83 2.75 12.50
CA GLY A 45 20.58 2.89 11.74
C GLY A 45 19.44 3.45 12.58
N GLY A 46 18.24 3.49 12.00
CA GLY A 46 17.03 3.86 12.70
C GLY A 46 16.58 2.81 13.71
N HIS A 47 15.52 3.13 14.45
CA HIS A 47 15.01 2.30 15.53
C HIS A 47 13.63 1.73 15.23
N VAL A 48 12.80 2.43 14.45
CA VAL A 48 11.47 1.96 14.06
C VAL A 48 11.22 2.25 12.57
N ASN A 49 10.59 1.30 11.89
CA ASN A 49 10.07 1.48 10.54
C ASN A 49 8.76 0.71 10.38
N VAL A 50 7.78 1.36 9.77
CA VAL A 50 6.45 0.84 9.45
C VAL A 50 6.32 0.90 7.93
N GLU A 51 6.25 -0.26 7.29
CA GLU A 51 6.05 -0.33 5.84
C GLU A 51 4.63 -0.81 5.55
N GLY A 52 3.76 0.12 5.13
CA GLY A 52 2.43 -0.17 4.67
C GLY A 52 2.43 -0.87 3.33
N GLN A 53 1.66 -1.96 3.22
CA GLN A 53 1.49 -2.72 1.99
C GLN A 53 0.12 -2.42 1.37
N ASN A 54 -0.03 -2.64 0.06
CA ASN A 54 -1.35 -2.51 -0.57
C ASN A 54 -2.36 -3.48 0.07
N ALA A 55 -3.55 -2.97 0.36
CA ALA A 55 -4.62 -3.77 0.93
C ALA A 55 -5.10 -4.83 -0.09
N THR A 56 -5.50 -5.99 0.42
CA THR A 56 -5.94 -7.13 -0.41
C THR A 56 -7.37 -7.55 -0.07
N VAL A 57 -8.10 -8.08 -1.06
CA VAL A 57 -9.46 -8.57 -0.86
C VAL A 57 -9.44 -10.08 -0.61
N SER A 58 -10.27 -10.54 0.33
CA SER A 58 -10.41 -11.96 0.66
C SER A 58 -10.97 -12.77 -0.51
N ALA A 59 -10.63 -14.07 -0.57
CA ALA A 59 -11.03 -14.94 -1.68
C ALA A 59 -12.56 -15.06 -1.91
N ASP A 60 -13.37 -14.75 -0.90
CA ASP A 60 -14.83 -14.71 -1.00
C ASP A 60 -15.39 -13.32 -1.35
N GLY A 61 -14.54 -12.31 -1.48
CA GLY A 61 -14.90 -10.94 -1.79
C GLY A 61 -15.58 -10.17 -0.65
N GLN A 62 -15.57 -10.70 0.58
CA GLN A 62 -16.35 -10.14 1.69
C GLN A 62 -15.55 -9.26 2.65
N SER A 63 -14.23 -9.39 2.69
CA SER A 63 -13.35 -8.62 3.59
C SER A 63 -12.13 -8.07 2.87
N VAL A 64 -11.52 -7.06 3.48
CA VAL A 64 -10.28 -6.43 3.03
C VAL A 64 -9.27 -6.51 4.16
N THR A 65 -8.04 -6.88 3.83
CA THR A 65 -6.90 -6.94 4.75
C THR A 65 -5.91 -5.85 4.40
N TYR A 66 -5.73 -4.92 5.34
CA TYR A 66 -4.65 -3.93 5.35
C TYR A 66 -3.44 -4.57 6.00
N SER A 67 -2.27 -4.48 5.37
CA SER A 67 -1.08 -5.22 5.80
C SER A 67 0.11 -4.29 6.00
N TYR A 68 0.95 -4.59 6.99
CA TYR A 68 2.12 -3.81 7.34
C TYR A 68 3.27 -4.73 7.72
N ILE A 69 4.50 -4.28 7.45
CA ILE A 69 5.70 -4.84 8.05
C ILE A 69 6.23 -3.79 9.02
N VAL A 70 6.35 -4.15 10.29
CA VAL A 70 6.96 -3.29 11.30
C VAL A 70 8.31 -3.89 11.68
N SER A 71 9.38 -3.15 11.44
CA SER A 71 10.72 -3.49 11.89
C SER A 71 11.18 -2.54 12.99
N TYR A 72 11.85 -3.08 14.00
CA TYR A 72 12.27 -2.29 15.16
C TYR A 72 13.51 -2.87 15.82
N GLN A 73 14.33 -2.03 16.46
CA GLN A 73 15.50 -2.45 17.23
C GLN A 73 15.74 -1.57 18.45
N GLU A 74 16.16 -2.17 19.56
CA GLU A 74 16.48 -1.44 20.78
C GLU A 74 17.63 -0.43 20.59
N MET A 75 17.55 0.68 21.29
CA MET A 75 18.73 1.49 21.58
C MET A 75 19.47 0.88 22.75
N THR A 76 20.77 0.68 22.60
CA THR A 76 21.61 0.05 23.63
C THR A 76 22.88 0.85 23.88
N THR A 77 23.53 0.57 25.00
CA THR A 77 24.82 1.17 25.39
C THR A 77 25.90 0.12 25.60
N SER A 78 27.17 0.51 25.54
CA SER A 78 28.31 -0.41 25.70
C SER A 78 28.35 -1.13 27.05
N ASN A 79 27.74 -0.56 28.09
CA ASN A 79 27.62 -1.16 29.42
C ASN A 79 26.23 -1.78 29.67
N LYS A 80 25.25 -1.61 28.77
CA LYS A 80 23.87 -2.12 28.89
C LYS A 80 23.07 -1.55 30.08
N ASP A 81 23.56 -0.48 30.71
CA ASP A 81 22.89 0.17 31.85
C ASP A 81 21.96 1.31 31.42
N ASP A 82 21.81 1.53 30.11
CA ASP A 82 20.91 2.51 29.51
C ASP A 82 20.44 1.96 28.17
N SER A 83 19.12 1.84 28.02
CA SER A 83 18.47 1.29 26.83
C SER A 83 17.12 1.96 26.59
N VAL A 84 16.73 1.96 25.33
CA VAL A 84 15.35 2.22 24.92
C VAL A 84 14.84 0.94 24.28
N SER A 85 13.81 0.35 24.88
CA SER A 85 13.18 -0.88 24.40
C SER A 85 11.66 -0.74 24.39
N ASP A 86 11.03 -1.83 23.96
CA ASP A 86 9.59 -2.04 23.91
C ASP A 86 8.91 -1.20 22.84
N LEU A 87 8.32 -1.90 21.88
CA LEU A 87 7.61 -1.26 20.80
C LEU A 87 6.11 -1.26 21.10
N ALA A 88 5.52 -0.08 21.23
CA ALA A 88 4.08 0.08 21.16
C ALA A 88 3.63 0.26 19.72
N ILE A 89 2.65 -0.54 19.34
CA ILE A 89 1.96 -0.45 18.06
C ILE A 89 0.52 -0.03 18.32
N ARG A 90 0.07 1.05 17.68
CA ARG A 90 -1.31 1.54 17.79
C ARG A 90 -2.04 1.37 16.47
N ILE A 91 -3.19 0.71 16.56
CA ILE A 91 -4.07 0.45 15.42
C ILE A 91 -5.40 1.17 15.67
N PRO A 92 -5.96 1.87 14.68
CA PRO A 92 -7.27 2.52 14.79
C PRO A 92 -8.34 1.54 15.27
N LYS A 93 -9.17 1.92 16.24
CA LYS A 93 -10.21 1.04 16.77
C LYS A 93 -11.37 0.95 15.77
N ILE A 94 -11.40 -0.14 15.01
CA ILE A 94 -12.45 -0.41 14.02
C ILE A 94 -13.35 -1.54 14.52
N THR A 95 -14.66 -1.31 14.48
CA THR A 95 -15.67 -2.29 14.91
C THR A 95 -15.53 -3.59 14.12
N ASN A 96 -15.47 -4.72 14.82
CA ASN A 96 -15.33 -6.07 14.25
C ASN A 96 -14.04 -6.29 13.43
N ALA A 97 -13.03 -5.44 13.57
CA ALA A 97 -11.73 -5.70 12.96
C ALA A 97 -11.08 -6.94 13.59
N ASN A 98 -10.48 -7.78 12.75
CA ASN A 98 -9.58 -8.83 13.17
C ASN A 98 -8.14 -8.37 12.95
N VAL A 99 -7.34 -8.35 14.01
CA VAL A 99 -5.92 -8.02 13.94
C VAL A 99 -5.11 -9.29 14.18
N ALA A 100 -4.24 -9.64 13.23
CA ALA A 100 -3.34 -10.78 13.32
C ALA A 100 -1.88 -10.32 13.25
N PHE A 101 -1.03 -10.96 14.05
CA PHE A 101 0.40 -10.68 14.12
C PHE A 101 1.18 -11.94 13.73
N THR A 102 2.21 -11.77 12.91
CA THR A 102 3.13 -12.83 12.50
C THR A 102 4.55 -12.35 12.70
N LEU A 103 5.33 -13.04 13.52
CA LEU A 103 6.76 -12.80 13.63
C LEU A 103 7.41 -13.26 12.33
N ILE A 104 8.09 -12.34 11.64
CA ILE A 104 8.74 -12.60 10.34
C ILE A 104 10.26 -12.45 10.39
N GLY A 105 10.80 -11.81 11.43
CA GLY A 105 12.24 -11.65 11.65
C GLY A 105 12.59 -11.67 13.13
N THR A 106 13.58 -12.49 13.49
CA THR A 106 14.15 -12.58 14.85
C THR A 106 15.66 -12.78 14.79
N ARG A 107 16.30 -12.99 15.94
CA ARG A 107 17.74 -13.23 16.08
C ARG A 107 18.03 -14.67 16.46
N ASP A 108 19.19 -15.18 16.02
CA ASP A 108 19.77 -16.39 16.59
C ASP A 108 20.49 -16.08 17.92
N GLU A 109 20.94 -17.12 18.64
CA GLU A 109 21.72 -16.97 19.89
C GLU A 109 23.02 -16.14 19.74
N ASN A 110 23.49 -15.91 18.51
CA ASN A 110 24.69 -15.11 18.21
C ASN A 110 24.35 -13.67 17.75
N GLY A 111 23.06 -13.30 17.69
CA GLY A 111 22.59 -11.99 17.21
C GLY A 111 22.49 -11.85 15.69
N ASN A 112 22.64 -12.94 14.92
CA ASN A 112 22.45 -12.88 13.47
C ASN A 112 20.94 -12.81 13.14
N PRO A 113 20.54 -12.05 12.11
CA PRO A 113 19.14 -11.98 11.70
C PRO A 113 18.70 -13.30 11.05
N ILE A 114 17.56 -13.82 11.49
CA ILE A 114 16.91 -15.02 10.97
C ILE A 114 15.48 -14.69 10.57
N SER A 115 15.14 -14.90 9.30
CA SER A 115 13.75 -14.83 8.84
C SER A 115 12.96 -16.02 9.34
N VAL A 116 11.79 -15.74 9.90
CA VAL A 116 10.84 -16.73 10.43
C VAL A 116 9.46 -16.46 9.84
N ASN A 117 8.48 -17.30 10.16
CA ASN A 117 7.08 -17.07 9.79
C ASN A 117 6.19 -17.79 10.81
N VAL A 118 6.02 -17.15 11.97
CA VAL A 118 5.34 -17.75 13.13
C VAL A 118 4.21 -16.84 13.58
N THR A 119 2.98 -17.35 13.60
CA THR A 119 1.84 -16.61 14.14
C THR A 119 2.05 -16.32 15.62
N MET A 120 1.82 -15.06 16.02
CA MET A 120 1.97 -14.61 17.40
C MET A 120 0.66 -14.75 18.18
N THR A 121 0.77 -15.03 19.46
CA THR A 121 -0.38 -15.14 20.38
C THR A 121 -0.60 -13.81 21.09
N GLN A 122 -1.82 -13.28 21.04
CA GLN A 122 -2.20 -12.12 21.85
C GLN A 122 -2.43 -12.55 23.29
N ILE A 123 -1.85 -11.81 24.25
CA ILE A 123 -2.02 -12.00 25.70
C ILE A 123 -2.31 -10.64 26.35
N SER A 124 -3.19 -10.56 27.33
CA SER A 124 -3.42 -9.26 28.00
C SER A 124 -2.23 -8.88 28.86
N TYR A 125 -2.06 -7.58 29.11
CA TYR A 125 -1.05 -7.10 30.05
C TYR A 125 -1.18 -7.76 31.43
N GLU A 126 -2.39 -7.89 31.95
CA GLU A 126 -2.63 -8.53 33.24
C GLU A 126 -2.24 -10.00 33.22
N ASP A 127 -2.54 -10.75 32.16
CA ASP A 127 -2.14 -12.16 32.06
C ASP A 127 -0.63 -12.30 31.90
N ALA A 128 0.00 -11.40 31.15
CA ALA A 128 1.45 -11.32 30.99
C ALA A 128 2.15 -10.97 32.32
N ALA A 129 1.58 -10.07 33.13
CA ALA A 129 2.14 -9.59 34.38
C ALA A 129 1.72 -10.39 35.64
N SER A 130 0.60 -11.14 35.59
CA SER A 130 0.01 -11.84 36.76
C SER A 130 0.55 -13.23 37.01
N SER A 131 1.18 -13.83 36.00
CA SER A 131 1.75 -15.14 36.16
C SER A 131 3.03 -15.03 37.01
N ASP A 132 3.29 -16.05 37.84
CA ASP A 132 4.56 -16.33 38.54
C ASP A 132 5.72 -16.60 37.52
N VAL A 133 5.63 -15.94 36.37
CA VAL A 133 6.58 -15.82 35.29
C VAL A 133 7.10 -14.39 35.44
N ASP A 134 7.79 -14.15 36.54
CA ASP A 134 8.61 -12.97 36.83
C ASP A 134 8.06 -11.64 36.27
N PHE A 135 7.64 -10.71 37.12
CA PHE A 135 7.51 -9.29 36.71
C PHE A 135 8.82 -8.75 36.06
N TYR A 136 9.94 -9.45 36.29
CA TYR A 136 11.26 -9.31 35.68
C TYR A 136 11.59 -10.43 34.66
N GLY A 137 10.56 -11.00 34.04
CA GLY A 137 10.58 -12.25 33.31
C GLY A 137 10.54 -12.04 31.82
N ASN A 138 11.41 -12.75 31.12
CA ASN A 138 11.61 -12.61 29.68
C ASN A 138 10.66 -13.52 28.87
N ALA A 139 9.51 -13.91 29.45
CA ALA A 139 8.66 -14.93 28.84
C ALA A 139 7.80 -14.43 27.68
N VAL A 140 7.52 -13.12 27.64
CA VAL A 140 6.83 -12.46 26.53
C VAL A 140 7.80 -11.79 25.55
N ASP A 141 9.10 -11.82 25.84
CA ASP A 141 10.12 -11.30 24.93
C ASP A 141 10.11 -12.08 23.62
N ILE A 142 10.43 -11.41 22.50
CA ILE A 142 10.55 -12.07 21.21
C ILE A 142 11.54 -13.24 21.30
N PRO A 143 11.09 -14.49 21.04
CA PRO A 143 11.98 -15.63 21.15
C PRO A 143 13.03 -15.66 20.04
N SER A 144 14.21 -16.19 20.35
CA SER A 144 15.23 -16.49 19.34
C SER A 144 14.76 -17.54 18.34
N ALA A 145 15.43 -17.64 17.19
CA ALA A 145 15.15 -18.66 16.18
C ALA A 145 15.25 -20.09 16.73
N GLU A 146 16.21 -20.36 17.62
CA GLU A 146 16.38 -21.64 18.31
C GLU A 146 15.24 -21.92 19.28
N ALA A 147 14.82 -20.91 20.06
CA ALA A 147 13.69 -21.04 20.99
C ALA A 147 12.39 -21.37 20.23
N LEU A 148 12.13 -20.68 19.10
CA LEU A 148 10.99 -20.97 18.23
C LEU A 148 11.05 -22.40 17.68
N SER A 149 12.24 -22.84 17.25
CA SER A 149 12.45 -24.22 16.76
C SER A 149 12.20 -25.27 17.83
N ASN A 150 12.35 -24.90 19.11
CA ASN A 150 12.05 -25.73 20.27
C ASN A 150 10.61 -25.57 20.80
N GLY A 151 9.74 -24.85 20.08
CA GLY A 151 8.33 -24.71 20.39
C GLY A 151 7.97 -23.53 21.29
N ALA A 152 8.87 -22.55 21.46
CA ALA A 152 8.52 -21.29 22.11
C ALA A 152 7.41 -20.57 21.33
N THR A 153 6.51 -19.91 22.07
CA THR A 153 5.42 -19.13 21.49
C THR A 153 5.80 -17.67 21.50
N PRO A 154 5.79 -16.96 20.35
CA PRO A 154 5.96 -15.52 20.34
C PRO A 154 4.64 -14.83 20.73
N TYR A 155 4.74 -13.81 21.58
CA TYR A 155 3.59 -13.10 22.13
C TYR A 155 3.54 -11.65 21.64
N VAL A 156 2.33 -11.12 21.57
CA VAL A 156 2.06 -9.68 21.52
C VAL A 156 1.17 -9.34 22.70
N VAL A 157 1.56 -8.35 23.49
CA VAL A 157 0.82 -7.99 24.71
C VAL A 157 -0.20 -6.92 24.38
N THR A 158 -1.47 -7.16 24.69
CA THR A 158 -2.56 -6.22 24.43
C THR A 158 -2.81 -5.34 25.64
N GLY A 159 -3.03 -4.05 25.42
CA GLY A 159 -3.19 -3.07 26.49
C GLY A 159 -1.84 -2.65 27.12
N ASN A 160 -1.90 -1.85 28.18
CA ASN A 160 -0.76 -1.15 28.80
C ASN A 160 -0.09 -0.12 27.90
N ASP A 161 -0.63 1.09 27.91
CA ASP A 161 0.06 2.30 27.50
C ASP A 161 -0.10 3.29 28.65
N VAL A 162 1.02 3.68 29.23
CA VAL A 162 1.07 4.43 30.48
C VAL A 162 0.69 5.90 30.29
N THR A 163 0.66 6.38 29.05
CA THR A 163 0.29 7.78 28.76
C THR A 163 -1.08 7.92 28.10
N ILE A 164 -1.65 6.85 27.52
CA ILE A 164 -2.96 6.94 26.87
C ILE A 164 -3.84 5.70 27.07
N ASP A 165 -4.59 5.71 28.18
CA ASP A 165 -5.84 4.95 28.39
C ASP A 165 -6.97 5.37 27.43
N SER A 166 -6.67 5.68 26.17
CA SER A 166 -7.68 5.89 25.15
C SER A 166 -7.94 4.61 24.35
N GLU A 167 -8.26 3.53 25.06
CA GLU A 167 -8.93 2.36 24.46
C GLU A 167 -10.19 2.76 23.66
N SER A 168 -10.66 4.01 23.79
CA SER A 168 -11.74 4.57 23.01
C SER A 168 -11.40 4.82 21.54
N PHE A 169 -10.13 5.04 21.18
CA PHE A 169 -9.74 5.50 19.84
C PHE A 169 -8.82 4.54 19.08
N VAL A 170 -7.87 3.93 19.79
CA VAL A 170 -6.90 2.99 19.23
C VAL A 170 -6.82 1.75 20.12
N ASN A 171 -6.38 0.65 19.55
CA ASN A 171 -5.93 -0.53 20.29
C ASN A 171 -4.41 -0.53 20.31
N THR A 172 -3.82 -0.72 21.49
CA THR A 172 -2.36 -0.80 21.68
C THR A 172 -1.91 -2.24 21.81
N TYR A 173 -0.80 -2.55 21.14
CA TYR A 173 -0.14 -3.84 21.08
C TYR A 173 1.35 -3.64 21.35
N ASN A 174 1.88 -4.28 22.37
CA ASN A 174 3.26 -4.12 22.82
C ASN A 174 4.09 -5.35 22.47
N LEU A 175 5.31 -5.10 22.00
CA LEU A 175 6.33 -6.11 21.74
C LEU A 175 7.53 -5.88 22.64
N TYR A 176 7.90 -6.90 23.40
CA TYR A 176 9.06 -6.88 24.29
C TYR A 176 10.20 -7.67 23.65
N THR A 177 11.43 -7.23 23.84
CA THR A 177 12.61 -7.92 23.33
C THR A 177 13.75 -7.78 24.33
N ASN A 178 14.73 -8.66 24.23
CA ASN A 178 15.94 -8.64 25.06
C ASN A 178 17.20 -8.96 24.25
N THR A 179 17.08 -8.98 22.91
CA THR A 179 18.20 -9.25 22.02
C THR A 179 18.48 -8.03 21.17
N THR A 180 19.77 -7.74 21.01
CA THR A 180 20.24 -6.59 20.24
C THR A 180 20.03 -6.82 18.74
N GLY A 181 19.66 -5.74 18.05
CA GLY A 181 19.43 -5.72 16.61
C GLY A 181 17.95 -5.78 16.25
N SER A 182 17.67 -5.55 14.96
CA SER A 182 16.30 -5.49 14.47
C SER A 182 15.54 -6.80 14.53
N HIS A 183 14.24 -6.67 14.73
CA HIS A 183 13.19 -7.69 14.67
C HIS A 183 12.13 -7.22 13.69
N ALA A 184 11.24 -8.13 13.28
CA ALA A 184 10.19 -7.79 12.33
C ALA A 184 8.90 -8.56 12.56
N VAL A 185 7.79 -7.84 12.53
CA VAL A 185 6.44 -8.38 12.66
C VAL A 185 5.58 -7.92 11.50
N LYS A 186 4.87 -8.87 10.88
CA LYS A 186 3.80 -8.59 9.93
C LYS A 186 2.48 -8.42 10.69
N ILE A 187 1.76 -7.37 10.34
CA ILE A 187 0.47 -7.04 10.93
C ILE A 187 -0.59 -7.06 9.84
N ASP A 188 -1.66 -7.81 10.05
CA ASP A 188 -2.81 -7.86 9.16
C ASP A 188 -4.06 -7.38 9.89
N VAL A 189 -4.65 -6.29 9.41
CA VAL A 189 -5.91 -5.73 9.91
C VAL A 189 -7.01 -6.04 8.89
N THR A 190 -7.90 -6.96 9.24
CA THR A 190 -8.98 -7.41 8.35
C THR A 190 -10.32 -6.86 8.80
N ILE A 191 -11.03 -6.21 7.88
CA ILE A 191 -12.37 -5.63 8.11
C ILE A 191 -13.34 -5.98 6.98
N SER A 192 -14.63 -5.73 7.17
CA SER A 192 -15.64 -5.97 6.13
C SER A 192 -15.38 -5.09 4.90
N LEU A 193 -15.71 -5.58 3.69
CA LEU A 193 -15.59 -4.79 2.47
C LEU A 193 -16.42 -3.49 2.54
N GLU A 194 -17.59 -3.53 3.19
CA GLU A 194 -18.46 -2.37 3.36
C GLU A 194 -17.83 -1.27 4.24
N ASP A 195 -17.04 -1.64 5.23
CA ASP A 195 -16.29 -0.67 6.04
C ASP A 195 -15.00 -0.23 5.35
N ALA A 196 -14.32 -1.13 4.65
CA ALA A 196 -13.11 -0.82 3.89
C ALA A 196 -13.34 0.22 2.79
N LYS A 197 -14.50 0.21 2.12
CA LYS A 197 -14.86 1.26 1.13
C LYS A 197 -14.86 2.69 1.71
N LYS A 198 -14.92 2.85 3.03
CA LYS A 198 -14.90 4.14 3.73
C LYS A 198 -13.49 4.54 4.19
N ILE A 199 -12.51 3.65 4.06
CA ILE A 199 -11.15 3.79 4.56
C ILE A 199 -10.21 3.55 3.39
N LYS A 200 -9.85 4.62 2.68
CA LYS A 200 -8.86 4.50 1.61
C LYS A 200 -7.47 4.18 2.16
N TYR A 201 -7.07 4.92 3.20
CA TYR A 201 -5.79 4.77 3.87
C TYR A 201 -6.05 4.39 5.32
N LEU A 202 -5.54 3.24 5.74
CA LEU A 202 -5.50 2.88 7.14
C LEU A 202 -4.07 3.13 7.62
N ALA A 203 -3.88 4.02 8.59
CA ALA A 203 -2.57 4.25 9.20
C ALA A 203 -2.40 3.38 10.45
N ILE A 204 -1.17 3.00 10.74
CA ILE A 204 -0.76 2.54 12.06
C ILE A 204 0.42 3.37 12.56
N ASP A 205 0.68 3.29 13.84
CA ASP A 205 1.80 3.93 14.51
C ASP A 205 2.60 2.87 15.25
N ALA A 206 3.93 2.96 15.17
CA ALA A 206 4.83 2.15 15.97
C ALA A 206 5.88 3.06 16.59
N ARG A 207 6.22 2.87 17.86
CA ARG A 207 7.22 3.69 18.54
C ARG A 207 7.83 2.98 19.73
N MET A 208 9.05 3.37 20.07
CA MET A 208 9.69 2.93 21.29
C MET A 208 9.13 3.68 22.49
N ASP A 209 8.82 2.95 23.56
CA ASP A 209 8.07 3.51 24.68
C ASP A 209 8.90 3.77 25.92
N TRP A 210 9.90 2.93 26.24
CA TRP A 210 10.51 2.92 27.56
C TRP A 210 12.02 3.13 27.53
N HIS A 211 12.49 4.14 28.26
CA HIS A 211 13.89 4.35 28.58
C HIS A 211 14.18 3.89 30.02
N GLY A 212 15.24 3.10 30.21
CA GLY A 212 15.75 2.84 31.56
C GLY A 212 16.97 1.92 31.59
N ASN A 213 17.24 1.32 32.76
CA ASN A 213 18.58 0.81 33.09
C ASN A 213 18.76 -0.71 32.97
N ALA A 214 17.84 -1.42 32.31
CA ALA A 214 17.91 -2.86 32.15
C ALA A 214 17.35 -3.29 30.78
N GLU A 215 17.55 -4.55 30.39
CA GLU A 215 17.08 -5.10 29.11
C GLU A 215 16.11 -6.26 29.37
N GLY A 216 15.13 -6.45 28.50
CA GLY A 216 14.10 -7.48 28.61
C GLY A 216 12.96 -7.14 29.56
N TYR A 217 12.06 -8.13 29.75
CA TYR A 217 10.86 -8.08 30.59
C TYR A 217 9.89 -6.93 30.23
N ILE A 218 8.76 -6.89 30.92
CA ILE A 218 7.74 -5.85 30.71
C ILE A 218 8.18 -4.55 31.39
N ARG A 219 8.51 -3.51 30.62
CA ARG A 219 8.91 -2.21 31.18
C ARG A 219 7.69 -1.36 31.56
N GLY A 220 7.91 -0.45 32.49
CA GLY A 220 6.91 0.50 32.97
C GLY A 220 7.43 1.39 34.11
N PHE A 221 6.57 2.26 34.63
CA PHE A 221 6.92 3.07 35.80
C PHE A 221 7.24 2.21 37.03
N GLU A 222 6.59 1.05 37.16
CA GLU A 222 6.78 0.08 38.23
C GLU A 222 8.18 -0.55 38.21
N THR A 223 8.83 -0.63 37.05
CA THR A 223 10.22 -1.09 36.88
C THR A 223 11.23 0.06 36.96
N GLY A 224 10.76 1.29 37.16
CA GLY A 224 11.59 2.49 37.28
C GLY A 224 12.03 3.08 35.94
N ASP A 225 11.42 2.64 34.84
CA ASP A 225 11.65 3.18 33.50
C ASP A 225 10.85 4.49 33.31
N HIS A 226 11.31 5.32 32.37
CA HIS A 226 10.65 6.55 31.98
C HIS A 226 10.04 6.39 30.59
N SER A 227 8.76 6.77 30.45
CA SER A 227 8.12 6.74 29.15
C SER A 227 8.72 7.83 28.26
N LEU A 228 9.09 7.46 27.03
CA LEU A 228 9.46 8.43 26.02
C LEU A 228 8.25 9.28 25.59
N GLU A 229 7.02 8.82 25.80
CA GLU A 229 5.81 9.57 25.46
C GLU A 229 5.49 10.70 26.44
N ASP A 230 6.17 10.76 27.59
CA ASP A 230 6.16 11.96 28.45
C ASP A 230 6.84 13.15 27.77
N PHE A 231 7.61 12.93 26.70
CA PHE A 231 8.23 13.99 25.90
C PHE A 231 7.29 14.39 24.73
N PRO A 232 6.80 15.65 24.67
CA PRO A 232 5.81 16.06 23.67
C PRO A 232 6.24 15.96 22.20
N LEU A 233 7.56 15.96 21.95
CA LEU A 233 8.10 15.78 20.60
C LEU A 233 8.07 14.30 20.18
N HIS A 234 8.11 13.38 21.14
CA HIS A 234 7.98 11.94 20.88
C HIS A 234 6.53 11.51 20.89
N ALA A 235 5.70 11.97 21.84
CA ALA A 235 4.31 11.52 22.09
C ALA A 235 3.44 11.32 20.84
N VAL A 236 2.54 10.33 20.83
CA VAL A 236 1.77 9.98 19.60
C VAL A 236 0.76 11.04 19.19
N THR A 237 0.38 11.89 20.14
CA THR A 237 -0.50 13.02 19.91
C THR A 237 -0.02 14.27 20.65
N THR A 238 -0.25 15.43 20.04
CA THR A 238 -0.04 16.74 20.68
C THR A 238 -1.17 17.14 21.62
N THR A 239 -2.32 16.47 21.54
CA THR A 239 -3.53 16.80 22.28
C THR A 239 -4.16 15.53 22.83
N THR A 240 -4.27 15.43 24.16
CA THR A 240 -4.85 14.25 24.83
C THR A 240 -6.20 13.86 24.22
N GLY A 241 -6.30 12.62 23.75
CA GLY A 241 -7.53 12.06 23.19
C GLY A 241 -7.84 12.45 21.74
N ASP A 242 -6.97 13.20 21.05
CA ASP A 242 -7.08 13.47 19.62
C ASP A 242 -5.90 12.85 18.87
N PHE A 243 -6.11 11.64 18.34
CA PHE A 243 -5.10 10.96 17.51
C PHE A 243 -5.28 11.30 16.02
N SER A 244 -6.12 12.29 15.69
CA SER A 244 -6.30 12.80 14.33
C SER A 244 -6.53 11.68 13.30
N GLY A 245 -5.73 11.60 12.24
CA GLY A 245 -5.87 10.60 11.19
C GLY A 245 -5.63 9.17 11.65
N LEU A 246 -4.87 8.97 12.74
CA LEU A 246 -4.69 7.65 13.35
C LEU A 246 -5.96 7.16 14.07
N ALA A 247 -6.71 8.01 14.77
CA ALA A 247 -8.04 7.60 15.28
C ALA A 247 -9.12 7.60 14.22
N ASN A 248 -9.00 8.48 13.22
CA ASN A 248 -10.02 8.70 12.21
C ASN A 248 -9.42 8.66 10.80
N PRO A 249 -9.37 7.48 10.17
CA PRO A 249 -8.81 7.31 8.84
C PRO A 249 -9.43 8.19 7.74
N SER A 250 -10.65 8.70 7.95
CA SER A 250 -11.29 9.63 6.99
C SER A 250 -10.62 11.01 6.90
N LEU A 251 -9.71 11.33 7.82
CA LEU A 251 -8.91 12.57 7.80
C LEU A 251 -7.63 12.42 6.97
N ILE A 252 -7.26 11.21 6.55
CA ILE A 252 -6.05 10.95 5.76
C ILE A 252 -6.38 11.18 4.28
N SER A 253 -5.53 11.95 3.60
CA SER A 253 -5.70 12.32 2.19
C SER A 253 -4.37 12.28 1.42
N GLU A 254 -4.41 12.58 0.13
CA GLU A 254 -3.21 12.72 -0.72
C GLU A 254 -2.23 13.80 -0.21
N ASP A 255 -2.67 14.72 0.65
CA ASP A 255 -1.76 15.67 1.28
C ASP A 255 -0.79 14.97 2.27
N ASN A 256 -1.18 13.80 2.79
CA ASN A 256 -0.39 12.97 3.70
C ASN A 256 0.36 11.85 2.99
N VAL A 257 -0.14 11.40 1.84
CA VAL A 257 0.28 10.16 1.18
C VAL A 257 0.87 10.45 -0.19
N GLN A 258 2.01 9.84 -0.49
CA GLN A 258 2.59 9.81 -1.81
C GLN A 258 2.94 8.36 -2.18
N ASN A 259 2.54 7.92 -3.38
CA ASN A 259 2.80 6.57 -3.87
C ASN A 259 2.33 5.44 -2.92
N GLY A 260 1.25 5.68 -2.17
CA GLY A 260 0.72 4.69 -1.23
C GLY A 260 1.39 4.66 0.14
N HIS A 261 2.33 5.56 0.42
CA HIS A 261 3.03 5.68 1.70
C HIS A 261 2.90 7.08 2.30
N LEU A 262 3.00 7.20 3.63
CA LEU A 262 3.02 8.50 4.29
C LEU A 262 4.26 9.30 3.90
N VAL A 263 4.09 10.61 3.76
CA VAL A 263 5.20 11.59 3.62
C VAL A 263 5.24 12.58 4.78
N LYS A 264 4.25 12.50 5.67
CA LYS A 264 4.16 13.24 6.94
C LYS A 264 3.19 12.50 7.88
N SER A 265 3.40 12.63 9.18
CA SER A 265 2.54 12.03 10.20
C SER A 265 1.06 12.40 10.04
N VAL A 266 0.20 11.49 10.50
CA VAL A 266 -1.26 11.66 10.56
C VAL A 266 -1.78 11.95 11.98
N SER A 267 -0.89 11.95 12.99
CA SER A 267 -1.21 12.28 14.38
C SER A 267 -0.35 13.44 14.89
N ASN A 268 0.79 13.17 15.54
CA ASN A 268 1.72 14.22 15.96
C ASN A 268 2.58 14.65 14.77
N PRO A 269 2.48 15.91 14.29
CA PRO A 269 3.28 16.37 13.15
C PRO A 269 4.80 16.36 13.39
N ASN A 270 5.24 16.07 14.61
CA ASN A 270 6.64 15.93 14.98
C ASN A 270 7.15 14.48 14.87
N THR A 271 6.29 13.52 14.57
CA THR A 271 6.72 12.16 14.18
C THR A 271 7.19 12.19 12.74
N TYR A 272 8.44 11.81 12.53
CA TYR A 272 9.06 11.71 11.22
C TYR A 272 8.76 10.37 10.57
N ILE A 273 8.97 10.28 9.25
CA ILE A 273 8.66 9.08 8.49
C ILE A 273 9.96 8.44 8.04
N THR A 274 10.13 7.17 8.41
CA THR A 274 11.26 6.36 7.99
C THR A 274 11.09 5.96 6.52
N PRO A 275 12.10 6.13 5.66
CA PRO A 275 12.01 5.65 4.29
C PRO A 275 11.93 4.12 4.24
N ASN A 276 10.90 3.59 3.61
CA ASN A 276 10.78 2.15 3.35
C ASN A 276 11.97 1.64 2.51
N ASN A 277 12.51 0.48 2.90
CA ASN A 277 13.64 -0.15 2.22
C ASN A 277 13.40 -1.63 1.87
N GLY A 278 12.30 -2.24 2.32
CA GLY A 278 11.97 -3.63 2.06
C GLY A 278 12.89 -4.64 2.76
N ASP A 279 13.76 -4.18 3.67
CA ASP A 279 14.73 -5.00 4.38
C ASP A 279 14.66 -4.74 5.89
N TRP A 280 14.05 -5.67 6.62
CA TRP A 280 13.92 -5.55 8.06
C TRP A 280 15.25 -5.72 8.82
N THR A 281 16.29 -6.26 8.20
CA THR A 281 17.56 -6.55 8.88
C THR A 281 18.40 -5.30 9.15
N TRP A 282 18.03 -4.19 8.54
CA TRP A 282 18.59 -2.87 8.78
C TRP A 282 17.52 -1.79 8.58
N ILE A 283 17.36 -0.92 9.57
CA ILE A 283 16.37 0.16 9.55
C ILE A 283 17.05 1.46 9.09
N PRO A 284 16.53 2.14 8.05
CA PRO A 284 17.02 3.45 7.64
C PRO A 284 16.78 4.51 8.72
N ASN A 285 17.51 5.61 8.66
CA ASN A 285 17.23 6.76 9.51
C ASN A 285 16.06 7.57 8.93
N ASP A 286 15.38 8.32 9.79
CA ASP A 286 14.44 9.37 9.39
C ASP A 286 15.03 10.34 8.37
N THR A 287 14.16 10.86 7.52
CA THR A 287 14.49 11.89 6.54
C THR A 287 13.62 13.13 6.67
N ASN A 288 14.03 14.22 6.03
CA ASN A 288 13.29 15.49 6.04
C ASN A 288 13.09 16.12 7.43
N ILE A 289 14.07 15.91 8.32
CA ILE A 289 14.02 16.34 9.71
C ILE A 289 14.07 17.86 9.85
N ASP A 290 13.14 18.43 10.61
CA ASP A 290 13.24 19.78 11.18
C ASP A 290 13.76 19.68 12.63
N SER A 291 15.01 20.09 12.82
CA SER A 291 15.69 20.09 14.12
C SER A 291 14.96 20.86 15.25
N SER A 292 14.00 21.73 14.93
CA SER A 292 13.25 22.49 15.94
C SER A 292 12.06 21.74 16.54
N THR A 293 11.60 20.68 15.87
CA THR A 293 10.46 19.85 16.27
C THR A 293 10.83 18.38 16.46
N PHE A 294 12.04 17.99 16.06
CA PHE A 294 12.55 16.64 16.18
C PHE A 294 12.84 16.21 17.62
N PHE A 295 12.36 15.02 18.00
CA PHE A 295 12.79 14.37 19.23
C PHE A 295 14.20 13.80 19.06
N SER A 296 15.19 14.50 19.60
CA SER A 296 16.56 13.98 19.68
C SER A 296 16.77 13.26 21.01
N TYR A 297 16.90 11.94 20.99
CA TYR A 297 17.27 11.18 22.19
C TYR A 297 18.60 11.69 22.78
N ALA A 298 19.61 11.88 21.91
CA ALA A 298 20.95 12.31 22.31
C ALA A 298 20.95 13.65 23.07
N ASP A 299 20.16 14.62 22.61
CA ASP A 299 20.09 15.94 23.23
C ASP A 299 19.15 15.95 24.45
N THR A 300 18.05 15.19 24.41
CA THR A 300 17.09 15.06 25.52
C THR A 300 17.75 14.50 26.76
N PHE A 301 18.54 13.43 26.61
CA PHE A 301 19.22 12.75 27.71
C PHE A 301 20.68 13.18 27.90
N ARG A 302 21.15 14.19 27.15
CA ARG A 302 22.51 14.74 27.24
C ARG A 302 23.60 13.66 27.15
N VAL A 303 23.42 12.67 26.28
CA VAL A 303 24.27 11.47 26.22
C VAL A 303 25.75 11.80 25.96
N ARG A 304 26.03 12.95 25.30
CA ARG A 304 27.38 13.45 25.03
C ARG A 304 28.13 13.91 26.27
N ASP A 305 27.43 14.19 27.37
CA ASP A 305 28.06 14.58 28.64
C ASP A 305 28.76 13.37 29.31
N ASN A 306 28.38 12.14 28.96
CA ASN A 306 28.94 10.91 29.51
C ASN A 306 29.85 10.18 28.51
N THR A 307 31.12 10.60 28.45
CA THR A 307 32.09 10.07 27.47
C THR A 307 32.59 8.64 27.76
N ASP A 308 32.24 8.07 28.92
CA ASP A 308 32.68 6.72 29.31
C ASP A 308 31.76 5.62 28.74
N ILE A 309 30.59 5.99 28.23
CA ILE A 309 29.59 5.08 27.66
C ILE A 309 29.47 5.33 26.16
N ILE A 310 29.54 4.27 25.37
CA ILE A 310 29.22 4.31 23.94
C ILE A 310 27.71 4.06 23.78
N TYR A 311 27.04 4.93 23.03
CA TYR A 311 25.63 4.83 22.69
C TYR A 311 25.47 4.34 21.25
N TYR A 312 24.63 3.32 21.05
CA TYR A 312 24.30 2.77 19.73
C TYR A 312 22.94 3.30 19.28
N LEU A 313 22.95 4.48 18.65
CA LEU A 313 21.76 5.19 18.20
C LEU A 313 22.04 6.08 17.00
N SER A 314 20.99 6.42 16.24
CA SER A 314 21.03 7.43 15.19
C SER A 314 20.72 8.84 15.72
N LEU A 315 21.45 9.84 15.22
CA LEU A 315 21.20 11.27 15.54
C LEU A 315 20.03 11.88 14.75
N THR A 316 19.47 11.10 13.82
CA THR A 316 18.41 11.49 12.90
C THR A 316 17.34 10.40 12.94
N GLU A 317 16.99 9.96 14.14
CA GLU A 317 15.96 8.96 14.42
C GLU A 317 15.19 9.41 15.65
N ASP A 318 13.88 9.57 15.53
CA ASP A 318 12.99 9.95 16.63
C ASP A 318 12.45 8.73 17.39
N MET A 319 12.78 7.50 16.99
CA MET A 319 12.34 6.24 17.60
C MET A 319 10.84 5.97 17.44
N ALA A 320 10.22 6.56 16.43
CA ALA A 320 8.83 6.35 16.07
C ALA A 320 8.69 6.30 14.54
N ASP A 321 7.65 5.64 14.05
CA ASP A 321 7.31 5.71 12.64
C ASP A 321 5.82 5.42 12.39
N GLN A 322 5.34 5.88 11.24
CA GLN A 322 3.97 5.69 10.79
C GLN A 322 3.95 5.40 9.29
N ASP A 323 3.05 4.53 8.87
CA ASP A 323 2.71 4.41 7.46
C ASP A 323 1.28 3.95 7.26
N VAL A 324 0.83 3.97 6.00
CA VAL A 324 -0.52 3.59 5.59
C VAL A 324 -0.54 2.35 4.71
N SER A 325 -1.53 1.50 4.92
CA SER A 325 -1.95 0.52 3.92
C SER A 325 -3.10 1.12 3.11
N ALA A 326 -2.97 1.08 1.78
CA ALA A 326 -3.92 1.71 0.86
C ALA A 326 -4.88 0.70 0.20
N PHE A 327 -6.18 1.02 0.21
CA PHE A 327 -7.23 0.27 -0.50
C PHE A 327 -7.83 1.12 -1.63
N TYR A 328 -7.39 0.83 -2.85
CA TYR A 328 -7.84 1.55 -4.04
C TYR A 328 -9.14 0.97 -4.59
N THR A 329 -10.10 1.86 -4.87
CA THR A 329 -11.42 1.48 -5.39
C THR A 329 -11.83 2.35 -6.58
N GLY A 330 -12.70 1.80 -7.41
CA GLY A 330 -13.27 2.47 -8.57
C GLY A 330 -14.73 2.09 -8.79
N ASN A 331 -15.45 2.90 -9.55
CA ASN A 331 -16.82 2.65 -9.98
C ASN A 331 -17.09 3.20 -11.37
N VAL A 332 -18.14 2.69 -12.02
CA VAL A 332 -18.53 3.08 -13.38
C VAL A 332 -19.97 3.54 -13.36
N LEU A 333 -20.19 4.78 -13.79
CA LEU A 333 -21.49 5.39 -13.92
C LEU A 333 -21.78 5.68 -15.40
N VAL A 334 -23.02 5.44 -15.80
CA VAL A 334 -23.51 5.68 -17.15
C VAL A 334 -24.50 6.84 -17.13
N ASP A 335 -24.14 7.92 -17.80
CA ASP A 335 -24.94 9.12 -17.93
C ASP A 335 -25.62 9.20 -19.30
N TYR A 336 -26.81 9.79 -19.33
CA TYR A 336 -27.63 9.91 -20.53
C TYR A 336 -27.96 11.37 -20.77
N VAL A 337 -27.39 11.98 -21.81
CA VAL A 337 -27.50 13.42 -22.06
C VAL A 337 -28.04 13.74 -23.45
N ILE A 338 -28.59 14.94 -23.61
CA ILE A 338 -28.92 15.47 -24.93
C ILE A 338 -27.62 15.78 -25.68
N LYS A 339 -27.53 15.36 -26.95
CA LYS A 339 -26.36 15.58 -27.80
C LYS A 339 -25.87 17.03 -27.77
N GLY A 340 -24.57 17.19 -27.51
CA GLY A 340 -23.91 18.49 -27.46
C GLY A 340 -24.25 19.33 -26.22
N THR A 341 -24.89 18.75 -25.20
CA THR A 341 -25.17 19.41 -23.93
C THR A 341 -24.91 18.46 -22.74
N ASN A 342 -24.85 19.01 -21.53
CA ASN A 342 -24.79 18.24 -20.28
C ASN A 342 -26.19 18.02 -19.67
N THR A 343 -27.26 18.21 -20.46
CA THR A 343 -28.62 18.06 -19.97
C THR A 343 -28.98 16.59 -19.90
N SER A 344 -29.06 16.06 -18.68
CA SER A 344 -29.50 14.69 -18.43
C SER A 344 -30.95 14.47 -18.88
N ILE A 345 -31.20 13.33 -19.54
CA ILE A 345 -32.55 12.91 -19.97
C ILE A 345 -33.15 11.82 -19.08
N LYS A 346 -32.33 11.07 -18.33
CA LYS A 346 -32.79 10.11 -17.31
C LYS A 346 -31.73 9.98 -16.21
N SER A 347 -32.09 9.35 -15.11
CA SER A 347 -31.16 9.06 -14.02
C SER A 347 -29.93 8.30 -14.52
N THR A 348 -28.78 8.66 -13.99
CA THR A 348 -27.53 7.91 -14.09
C THR A 348 -27.75 6.45 -13.70
N TYR A 349 -27.11 5.55 -14.42
CA TYR A 349 -27.14 4.12 -14.13
C TYR A 349 -25.79 3.72 -13.53
N THR A 350 -25.80 2.94 -12.45
CA THR A 350 -24.58 2.36 -11.88
C THR A 350 -24.32 1.05 -12.60
N ASP A 351 -23.32 1.05 -13.48
CA ASP A 351 -22.83 -0.16 -14.14
C ASP A 351 -22.07 -1.02 -13.12
N THR A 352 -20.93 -0.49 -12.68
CA THR A 352 -20.09 -1.12 -11.68
C THR A 352 -20.16 -0.29 -10.40
N SER A 353 -20.66 -0.90 -9.32
CA SER A 353 -20.65 -0.27 -7.99
C SER A 353 -19.20 -0.13 -7.48
N VAL A 354 -18.98 0.72 -6.46
CA VAL A 354 -17.65 0.90 -5.84
C VAL A 354 -17.05 -0.46 -5.50
N SER A 355 -15.96 -0.78 -6.16
CA SER A 355 -15.31 -2.08 -6.16
C SER A 355 -13.78 -1.93 -6.13
N PRO A 356 -13.04 -2.94 -5.66
CA PRO A 356 -11.59 -2.96 -5.75
C PRO A 356 -11.11 -2.80 -7.20
N LEU A 357 -9.96 -2.14 -7.41
CA LEU A 357 -9.38 -2.00 -8.76
C LEU A 357 -8.84 -3.31 -9.32
N VAL A 358 -8.44 -4.23 -8.44
CA VAL A 358 -7.89 -5.55 -8.78
C VAL A 358 -8.75 -6.65 -8.20
N ASP A 359 -8.88 -7.74 -8.93
CA ASP A 359 -9.51 -8.96 -8.47
C ASP A 359 -8.60 -9.75 -7.52
N LEU A 360 -9.10 -10.90 -7.07
CA LEU A 360 -8.42 -11.78 -6.13
C LEU A 360 -7.13 -12.42 -6.67
N ASN A 361 -6.95 -12.40 -7.99
CA ASN A 361 -5.73 -12.88 -8.65
C ASN A 361 -4.76 -11.73 -8.92
N GLY A 362 -5.03 -10.53 -8.41
CA GLY A 362 -4.24 -9.32 -8.67
C GLY A 362 -4.46 -8.73 -10.07
N GLN A 363 -5.50 -9.17 -10.79
CA GLN A 363 -5.77 -8.71 -12.16
C GLN A 363 -6.72 -7.52 -12.14
N ALA A 364 -6.46 -6.52 -12.99
CA ALA A 364 -7.34 -5.36 -13.09
C ALA A 364 -8.78 -5.77 -13.42
N VAL A 365 -9.75 -5.19 -12.69
CA VAL A 365 -11.18 -5.48 -12.87
C VAL A 365 -11.67 -4.77 -14.13
N ALA A 366 -12.20 -5.52 -15.09
CA ALA A 366 -12.74 -4.97 -16.32
C ALA A 366 -14.19 -4.51 -16.15
N TYR A 367 -14.57 -3.47 -16.90
CA TYR A 367 -15.96 -3.05 -17.07
C TYR A 367 -16.30 -2.96 -18.56
N ASN A 368 -17.60 -3.02 -18.83
CA ASN A 368 -18.22 -2.76 -20.10
C ASN A 368 -19.54 -2.05 -19.78
N THR A 369 -19.96 -1.07 -20.56
CA THR A 369 -21.25 -0.41 -20.39
C THR A 369 -22.16 -0.60 -21.60
N ALA A 370 -21.81 -1.55 -22.46
CA ALA A 370 -22.42 -1.80 -23.77
C ALA A 370 -22.89 -3.26 -23.94
N GLU A 371 -22.80 -4.08 -22.90
CA GLU A 371 -23.22 -5.48 -22.84
C GLU A 371 -24.73 -5.66 -22.88
N ASN A 372 -25.50 -4.62 -22.50
CA ASN A 372 -26.94 -4.74 -22.43
C ASN A 372 -27.69 -3.43 -22.73
N ASP A 373 -28.94 -3.60 -23.15
CA ASP A 373 -29.83 -2.49 -23.52
C ASP A 373 -30.33 -1.67 -22.31
N THR A 374 -30.06 -2.12 -21.08
CA THR A 374 -30.43 -1.37 -19.86
C THR A 374 -29.48 -0.20 -19.64
N GLU A 375 -28.18 -0.45 -19.83
CA GLU A 375 -27.10 0.55 -19.80
C GLU A 375 -27.02 1.36 -21.08
N LYS A 376 -27.18 0.72 -22.25
CA LYS A 376 -27.07 1.36 -23.56
C LYS A 376 -28.34 1.20 -24.40
N PRO A 377 -29.48 1.77 -23.98
CA PRO A 377 -30.72 1.70 -24.74
C PRO A 377 -30.60 2.50 -26.04
N VAL A 378 -30.97 1.88 -27.16
CA VAL A 378 -31.02 2.55 -28.48
C VAL A 378 -32.05 3.69 -28.50
N PHE A 379 -33.14 3.53 -27.75
CA PHE A 379 -34.20 4.53 -27.62
C PHE A 379 -34.61 4.75 -26.17
N ILE A 380 -34.84 6.01 -25.80
CA ILE A 380 -35.33 6.42 -24.48
C ILE A 380 -36.57 7.30 -24.67
N THR A 381 -37.64 7.07 -23.90
CA THR A 381 -38.81 7.97 -23.90
C THR A 381 -38.90 8.70 -22.56
N VAL A 382 -38.84 10.04 -22.60
CA VAL A 382 -38.88 10.89 -21.40
C VAL A 382 -39.87 12.02 -21.67
N ASN A 383 -40.83 12.20 -20.76
CA ASN A 383 -41.89 13.21 -20.88
C ASN A 383 -42.62 13.21 -22.23
N GLY A 384 -42.81 12.02 -22.82
CA GLY A 384 -43.47 11.84 -24.12
C GLY A 384 -42.61 12.16 -25.34
N ILE A 385 -41.35 12.56 -25.17
CA ILE A 385 -40.39 12.76 -26.26
C ILE A 385 -39.55 11.47 -26.40
N LEU A 386 -39.54 10.91 -27.60
CA LEU A 386 -38.67 9.79 -27.96
C LEU A 386 -37.29 10.33 -28.34
N TYR A 387 -36.25 9.76 -27.75
CA TYR A 387 -34.86 10.07 -28.00
C TYR A 387 -34.16 8.84 -28.58
N GLN A 388 -33.25 9.04 -29.54
CA GLN A 388 -32.43 8.00 -30.15
C GLN A 388 -30.96 8.20 -29.78
N LEU A 389 -30.29 7.10 -29.41
CA LEU A 389 -28.86 7.07 -29.12
C LEU A 389 -28.06 7.48 -30.37
N VAL A 390 -27.09 8.37 -30.17
CA VAL A 390 -26.15 8.81 -31.20
C VAL A 390 -24.79 8.14 -31.03
N GLY A 391 -24.35 7.94 -29.79
CA GLY A 391 -23.03 7.42 -29.45
C GLY A 391 -22.56 8.01 -28.13
N LEU A 392 -21.24 7.99 -27.91
CA LEU A 392 -20.61 8.63 -26.75
C LEU A 392 -20.49 10.14 -26.91
N ALA A 393 -20.58 10.86 -25.80
CA ALA A 393 -20.21 12.26 -25.73
C ALA A 393 -18.69 12.44 -25.95
N SER A 394 -18.29 13.61 -26.47
CA SER A 394 -16.87 13.90 -26.70
C SER A 394 -16.02 13.97 -25.43
N ASN A 395 -16.67 14.19 -24.27
CA ASN A 395 -16.06 14.22 -22.94
C ASN A 395 -16.37 12.95 -22.12
N SER A 396 -16.87 11.89 -22.76
CA SER A 396 -17.10 10.60 -22.12
C SER A 396 -15.79 9.86 -21.88
N ASP A 397 -15.75 9.07 -20.82
CA ASP A 397 -14.79 7.97 -20.71
C ASP A 397 -15.13 6.84 -21.71
N SER A 398 -14.24 5.86 -21.82
CA SER A 398 -14.42 4.72 -22.73
C SER A 398 -15.55 3.81 -22.28
N GLU A 399 -16.31 3.21 -23.21
CA GLU A 399 -17.38 2.25 -22.90
C GLU A 399 -16.89 0.93 -22.33
N THR A 400 -15.62 0.60 -22.56
CA THR A 400 -14.97 -0.58 -22.02
C THR A 400 -13.59 -0.20 -21.52
N GLY A 401 -13.16 -0.90 -20.48
CA GLY A 401 -11.85 -0.67 -19.89
C GLY A 401 -11.64 -1.47 -18.64
N TYR A 402 -10.69 -0.99 -17.83
CA TYR A 402 -10.45 -1.47 -16.48
C TYR A 402 -10.83 -0.38 -15.49
N LEU A 403 -11.27 -0.77 -14.30
CA LEU A 403 -11.51 0.15 -13.21
C LEU A 403 -10.23 0.94 -12.93
N VAL A 404 -10.39 2.24 -12.83
CA VAL A 404 -9.38 3.17 -12.33
C VAL A 404 -9.87 3.75 -11.02
N GLU A 405 -8.96 4.35 -10.27
CA GLU A 405 -9.32 5.01 -9.04
C GLU A 405 -10.38 6.10 -9.26
N GLY A 406 -11.41 6.10 -8.41
CA GLY A 406 -12.51 7.05 -8.45
C GLY A 406 -13.63 6.63 -9.43
N THR A 407 -14.37 7.61 -9.94
CA THR A 407 -15.54 7.37 -10.78
C THR A 407 -15.23 7.57 -12.25
N THR A 408 -15.44 6.52 -13.04
CA THR A 408 -15.49 6.57 -14.50
C THR A 408 -16.91 6.95 -14.95
N HIS A 409 -17.02 7.95 -15.82
CA HIS A 409 -18.28 8.44 -16.39
C HIS A 409 -18.38 8.12 -17.88
N VAL A 410 -19.17 7.10 -18.21
CA VAL A 410 -19.53 6.80 -19.61
C VAL A 410 -20.80 7.57 -19.97
N ILE A 411 -20.69 8.51 -20.90
CA ILE A 411 -21.75 9.46 -21.21
C ILE A 411 -22.31 9.17 -22.60
N TYR A 412 -23.54 8.69 -22.67
CA TYR A 412 -24.26 8.47 -23.92
C TYR A 412 -25.07 9.70 -24.34
N GLU A 413 -24.90 10.11 -25.59
CA GLU A 413 -25.63 11.23 -26.19
C GLU A 413 -26.85 10.78 -26.98
N TYR A 414 -27.94 11.53 -26.83
CA TYR A 414 -29.20 11.25 -27.48
C TYR A 414 -29.76 12.47 -28.22
N VAL A 415 -30.50 12.21 -29.30
CA VAL A 415 -31.22 13.25 -30.05
C VAL A 415 -32.73 12.97 -30.05
N PRO A 416 -33.59 14.00 -29.95
CA PRO A 416 -35.03 13.80 -30.08
C PRO A 416 -35.38 13.30 -31.48
N VAL A 417 -36.15 12.22 -31.54
CA VAL A 417 -36.71 11.70 -32.78
C VAL A 417 -37.84 12.65 -33.20
N LYS A 418 -37.69 13.26 -34.38
CA LYS A 418 -38.78 14.05 -34.96
C LYS A 418 -39.93 13.10 -35.33
N THR A 419 -41.05 13.20 -34.64
CA THR A 419 -42.30 12.62 -35.11
C THR A 419 -42.68 13.32 -36.42
N PRO A 420 -42.96 12.59 -37.51
CA PRO A 420 -43.62 13.17 -38.66
C PRO A 420 -44.92 13.81 -38.16
N GLN A 421 -45.04 15.13 -38.30
CA GLN A 421 -46.31 15.82 -38.10
C GLN A 421 -47.34 15.12 -39.02
N PRO A 422 -48.54 14.75 -38.54
CA PRO A 422 -49.53 14.18 -39.42
C PRO A 422 -49.88 15.21 -40.49
N ASP A 423 -49.37 15.00 -41.70
CA ASP A 423 -49.83 15.72 -42.87
C ASP A 423 -51.32 15.45 -43.00
N THR A 424 -52.12 16.47 -42.73
CA THR A 424 -53.55 16.48 -43.01
C THR A 424 -53.75 16.44 -44.52
N LYS A 425 -53.71 15.25 -45.12
CA LYS A 425 -54.32 14.99 -46.43
C LYS A 425 -54.75 13.52 -46.53
N PRO A 426 -56.03 13.22 -46.75
CA PRO A 426 -56.50 11.85 -46.88
C PRO A 426 -56.11 11.32 -48.27
N SER A 427 -55.39 10.20 -48.31
CA SER A 427 -55.50 9.27 -49.43
C SER A 427 -55.30 7.86 -48.94
N SER A 428 -56.35 7.07 -49.13
CA SER A 428 -56.43 5.65 -48.89
C SER A 428 -55.33 4.88 -49.63
N LYS A 429 -54.69 3.95 -48.92
CA LYS A 429 -54.52 2.55 -49.30
C LYS A 429 -53.98 1.79 -48.09
N GLN A 430 -54.78 0.86 -47.59
CA GLN A 430 -54.33 -0.14 -46.62
C GLN A 430 -53.32 -1.05 -47.31
N GLU A 431 -52.12 -1.17 -46.74
CA GLU A 431 -51.26 -2.33 -46.96
C GLU A 431 -51.00 -2.96 -45.60
N VAL A 432 -51.46 -4.20 -45.48
CA VAL A 432 -51.45 -5.02 -44.27
C VAL A 432 -50.02 -5.50 -44.03
N TYR A 433 -49.38 -5.05 -42.95
CA TYR A 433 -48.08 -5.58 -42.53
C TYR A 433 -48.28 -6.86 -41.71
N HIS A 434 -47.87 -7.99 -42.28
CA HIS A 434 -47.73 -9.27 -41.58
C HIS A 434 -46.35 -9.33 -40.90
N PRO A 435 -46.23 -9.68 -39.61
CA PRO A 435 -44.93 -9.94 -39.01
C PRO A 435 -44.47 -11.36 -39.38
N THR A 436 -43.42 -11.47 -40.20
CA THR A 436 -42.67 -12.73 -40.34
C THR A 436 -41.40 -12.67 -39.50
N ASN A 437 -41.44 -13.42 -38.42
CA ASN A 437 -40.29 -13.94 -37.69
C ASN A 437 -39.51 -14.91 -38.61
N PRO A 438 -38.16 -14.89 -38.60
CA PRO A 438 -37.42 -16.12 -38.77
C PRO A 438 -36.52 -16.38 -37.55
N SER A 439 -36.81 -17.49 -36.88
CA SER A 439 -35.97 -18.12 -35.87
C SER A 439 -34.58 -18.48 -36.40
N ILE A 440 -33.57 -18.24 -35.56
CA ILE A 440 -32.46 -19.14 -35.18
C ILE A 440 -32.12 -20.26 -36.18
N GLN A 441 -30.94 -20.17 -36.81
CA GLN A 441 -29.86 -21.18 -36.79
C GLN A 441 -28.83 -20.90 -37.91
N LYS A 442 -27.71 -20.27 -37.56
CA LYS A 442 -26.36 -20.70 -38.02
C LYS A 442 -25.27 -20.05 -37.18
N VAL A 443 -24.99 -20.66 -36.04
CA VAL A 443 -23.64 -20.68 -35.46
C VAL A 443 -22.81 -21.59 -36.37
N THR A 444 -21.71 -21.08 -36.90
CA THR A 444 -20.35 -21.67 -36.94
C THR A 444 -19.54 -20.86 -37.97
N GLN A 445 -18.35 -20.40 -37.57
CA GLN A 445 -17.34 -19.61 -38.32
C GLN A 445 -17.31 -18.10 -38.04
N ALA A 446 -16.98 -17.73 -36.80
CA ALA A 446 -16.15 -16.55 -36.50
C ALA A 446 -15.44 -16.71 -35.14
N ILE A 447 -14.90 -17.91 -34.85
CA ILE A 447 -13.99 -18.14 -33.71
C ILE A 447 -12.65 -18.62 -34.28
N VAL A 448 -12.08 -17.89 -35.24
CA VAL A 448 -10.66 -18.03 -35.63
C VAL A 448 -10.20 -16.72 -36.28
N SER A 449 -10.24 -15.58 -35.57
CA SER A 449 -9.50 -14.35 -35.93
C SER A 449 -9.57 -13.28 -34.83
N GLN A 450 -9.36 -13.63 -33.56
CA GLN A 450 -8.93 -12.65 -32.53
C GLN A 450 -7.96 -13.26 -31.48
N LYS A 451 -7.25 -14.34 -31.82
CA LYS A 451 -6.15 -14.86 -30.99
C LYS A 451 -4.79 -14.26 -31.35
N GLN A 452 -4.77 -13.04 -31.89
CA GLN A 452 -3.52 -12.36 -32.25
C GLN A 452 -3.69 -10.83 -32.26
N ALA A 453 -4.05 -10.27 -31.11
CA ALA A 453 -3.79 -8.86 -30.77
C ALA A 453 -3.60 -8.62 -29.26
N SER A 454 -3.47 -9.70 -28.47
CA SER A 454 -3.10 -9.67 -27.06
C SER A 454 -1.58 -9.77 -26.93
N SER A 455 -0.88 -8.72 -27.33
CA SER A 455 0.50 -8.43 -26.92
C SER A 455 0.82 -7.02 -27.38
N ASN A 456 0.61 -6.03 -26.50
CA ASN A 456 1.30 -4.73 -26.43
C ASN A 456 0.41 -3.69 -25.71
N TYR A 457 0.11 -3.93 -24.44
CA TYR A 457 -0.23 -2.87 -23.49
C TYR A 457 0.32 -3.28 -22.12
N LYS A 458 1.57 -2.92 -21.84
CA LYS A 458 2.01 -2.72 -20.45
C LYS A 458 1.42 -1.37 -20.04
N ALA A 459 0.44 -1.37 -19.15
CA ALA A 459 -0.01 -0.15 -18.49
C ALA A 459 1.17 0.37 -17.66
N GLN A 460 1.71 1.53 -18.02
CA GLN A 460 2.76 2.21 -17.29
C GLN A 460 2.08 3.05 -16.20
N LEU A 461 2.35 2.71 -14.94
CA LEU A 461 2.11 3.60 -13.81
C LEU A 461 2.88 4.91 -14.05
N PRO A 462 2.39 6.07 -13.58
CA PRO A 462 3.12 7.33 -13.73
C PRO A 462 4.46 7.25 -12.99
N GLN A 463 5.54 7.04 -13.74
CA GLN A 463 6.90 7.31 -13.30
C GLN A 463 7.24 8.76 -13.63
N THR A 464 7.55 9.58 -12.63
CA THR A 464 8.40 10.76 -12.85
C THR A 464 9.32 11.02 -11.67
N GLY A 465 10.60 10.72 -11.86
CA GLY A 465 11.67 11.61 -11.45
C GLY A 465 12.27 12.20 -12.73
N GLU A 466 11.91 13.43 -13.08
CA GLU A 466 12.80 14.45 -13.68
C GLU A 466 12.03 15.72 -14.10
N SER A 467 12.80 16.81 -14.10
CA SER A 467 12.44 18.23 -14.14
C SER A 467 11.56 18.68 -15.33
N GLN A 468 10.59 19.56 -15.05
CA GLN A 468 9.78 20.28 -16.04
C GLN A 468 10.61 21.18 -16.96
N LYS A 469 10.47 21.03 -18.30
CA LYS A 469 10.34 22.15 -19.27
C LYS A 469 9.57 21.75 -20.55
N ASP A 470 8.50 22.51 -20.81
CA ASP A 470 7.86 22.92 -22.09
C ASP A 470 7.37 21.92 -23.18
N LYS A 471 6.03 21.82 -23.29
CA LYS A 471 5.10 21.76 -24.45
C LYS A 471 5.55 21.19 -25.81
N THR A 472 4.81 20.18 -26.33
CA THR A 472 3.90 20.22 -27.52
C THR A 472 3.60 18.81 -28.09
N PHE A 473 2.33 18.54 -28.45
CA PHE A 473 1.84 17.32 -29.11
C PHE A 473 2.16 17.32 -30.63
N SER A 474 2.57 16.17 -31.20
CA SER A 474 2.29 15.82 -32.60
C SER A 474 2.45 14.31 -32.86
N VAL A 475 1.42 13.70 -33.46
CA VAL A 475 1.35 12.30 -33.90
C VAL A 475 1.69 12.24 -35.40
N LEU A 476 2.61 11.37 -35.82
CA LEU A 476 2.60 10.82 -37.18
C LEU A 476 3.37 9.49 -37.27
N GLY A 477 2.70 8.43 -37.73
CA GLY A 477 3.30 7.14 -38.01
C GLY A 477 3.91 7.04 -39.41
N LEU A 478 4.78 6.05 -39.63
CA LEU A 478 5.00 5.46 -40.94
C LEU A 478 5.53 4.02 -40.81
N MET A 479 4.89 3.14 -41.59
CA MET A 479 5.13 1.70 -41.71
C MET A 479 6.02 1.45 -42.93
N THR A 480 7.06 0.61 -42.83
CA THR A 480 7.69 -0.02 -44.00
C THR A 480 8.21 -1.42 -43.66
N MET A 481 7.62 -2.43 -44.33
CA MET A 481 8.14 -3.79 -44.47
C MET A 481 9.43 -3.82 -45.29
N ILE A 482 10.39 -4.68 -44.94
CA ILE A 482 11.25 -5.37 -45.92
C ILE A 482 11.48 -6.83 -45.49
N THR A 483 11.22 -7.71 -46.45
CA THR A 483 11.40 -9.17 -46.54
C THR A 483 12.85 -9.62 -46.69
N GLY A 484 13.19 -10.80 -46.17
CA GLY A 484 13.88 -11.82 -46.99
C GLY A 484 15.19 -12.46 -46.49
N LEU A 485 15.14 -13.80 -46.45
CA LEU A 485 16.17 -14.81 -46.78
C LEU A 485 17.12 -15.39 -45.71
N PHE A 486 16.95 -16.70 -45.53
CA PHE A 486 17.83 -17.71 -44.92
C PHE A 486 19.18 -17.86 -45.63
N VAL A 487 20.26 -18.14 -44.88
CA VAL A 487 21.27 -19.21 -45.15
C VAL A 487 21.98 -19.62 -43.85
N PHE A 488 22.01 -20.93 -43.52
CA PHE A 488 22.88 -21.54 -42.50
C PHE A 488 24.26 -21.88 -43.08
N PRO A 489 25.34 -21.96 -42.26
CA PRO A 489 25.79 -23.31 -41.86
C PRO A 489 26.40 -23.46 -40.46
N ARG A 490 26.26 -24.69 -39.96
CA ARG A 490 26.85 -25.36 -38.77
C ARG A 490 28.35 -25.06 -38.52
N LYS A 491 28.74 -25.08 -37.23
CA LYS A 491 29.86 -25.89 -36.71
C LYS A 491 29.80 -26.12 -35.19
N LYS A 492 30.43 -27.23 -34.79
CA LYS A 492 30.33 -28.05 -33.55
C LYS A 492 31.15 -27.52 -32.35
N PRO A 493 30.93 -28.06 -31.13
CA PRO A 493 31.43 -27.50 -29.88
C PRO A 493 32.85 -27.97 -29.53
N LYS A 494 33.54 -27.23 -28.64
CA LYS A 494 34.72 -27.71 -27.92
C LYS A 494 34.58 -27.50 -26.42
N LYS A 495 34.71 -28.61 -25.70
CA LYS A 495 35.03 -28.71 -24.29
C LYS A 495 36.45 -28.21 -24.02
N SER A 496 36.64 -27.57 -22.88
CA SER A 496 37.69 -27.85 -21.91
C SER A 496 37.12 -27.53 -20.54
#